data_AF-A0A367ENB5-F1
#
_entry.id   AF-A0A367ENB5-F1
#
_cell.length_a   1.000
_cell.length_b   1.000
_cell.length_c   1.000
_cell.angle_alpha   90.00
_cell.angle_beta   90.00
_cell.angle_gamma   90.00
#
_symmetry.space_group_name_H-M   'P 1'
#
loop_
_entity.id
_entity.type
_entity.pdbx_description
1 polymer ?
#
loop_
_entity_poly.entity_id
_entity_poly.type
_entity_poly.pdbx_seq_one_letter_code
_entity_poly.pdbx_strand_id
1 'polypeptide(L)'
;MIPHGRDAVNGQEAAQMLGKSYKTWRNARMADKLGLRPFNPGRRTLLYDRAQVEAACDGRPLPAWPVGTTQHPADLLDEQDAAEYLGVSYATVRHDRATERLGDAWTQIGGVAHIRRGDLDELIAARPGRGVGGGRPRSIQRSE
;
A
#
# COMPACT_ATOMS: atom_id res chain seq x y z
N MET A 1 0.46 -3.64 -1.43
CA MET A 1 0.01 -4.27 -0.16
C MET A 1 1.19 -4.96 0.51
N ILE A 2 1.36 -4.78 1.82
CA ILE A 2 2.30 -5.58 2.61
C ILE A 2 1.52 -6.73 3.27
N PRO A 3 1.83 -8.00 2.94
CA PRO A 3 1.16 -9.14 3.52
C PRO A 3 1.36 -9.27 5.04
N HIS A 4 0.38 -9.86 5.72
CA HIS A 4 0.53 -10.21 7.13
C HIS A 4 1.80 -11.05 7.40
N GLY A 5 2.49 -10.75 8.50
CA GLY A 5 3.72 -11.43 8.91
C GLY A 5 4.96 -11.01 8.11
N ARG A 6 4.86 -10.00 7.24
CA ARG A 6 5.99 -9.43 6.51
C ARG A 6 6.27 -8.00 6.93
N ASP A 7 7.57 -7.69 6.96
CA ASP A 7 8.07 -6.34 7.18
C ASP A 7 8.49 -5.72 5.85
N ALA A 8 8.31 -4.40 5.73
CA ALA A 8 8.69 -3.66 4.55
C ALA A 8 9.68 -2.54 4.87
N VAL A 9 10.60 -2.31 3.95
CA VAL A 9 11.58 -1.23 3.99
C VAL A 9 11.56 -0.45 2.69
N ASN A 10 11.76 0.86 2.73
CA ASN A 10 11.91 1.66 1.53
C ASN A 10 13.32 1.53 0.93
N GLY A 11 13.53 2.12 -0.25
CA GLY A 11 14.84 2.08 -0.91
C GLY A 11 15.98 2.76 -0.14
N GLN A 12 15.69 3.71 0.73
CA GLN A 12 16.71 4.36 1.57
C GLN A 12 17.15 3.43 2.71
N GLU A 13 16.20 2.83 3.41
CA GLU A 13 16.46 1.83 4.45
C GLU A 13 17.18 0.62 3.87
N ALA A 14 16.74 0.12 2.71
CA ALA A 14 17.42 -0.98 2.02
C ALA A 14 18.86 -0.63 1.60
N ALA A 15 19.11 0.60 1.15
CA ALA A 15 20.46 1.08 0.87
C ALA A 15 21.33 1.11 2.13
N GLN A 16 20.78 1.56 3.25
CA GLN A 16 21.48 1.60 4.54
C GLN A 16 21.85 0.19 5.02
N MET A 17 20.95 -0.79 4.86
CA MET A 17 21.22 -2.20 5.19
C MET A 17 22.41 -2.76 4.40
N LEU A 18 22.60 -2.32 3.15
CA LEU A 18 23.73 -2.70 2.29
C LEU A 18 25.00 -1.85 2.52
N GLY A 19 24.98 -0.92 3.47
CA GLY A 19 26.07 0.04 3.68
C GLY A 19 26.30 0.96 2.47
N LYS A 20 25.26 1.29 1.71
CA LYS A 20 25.31 2.15 0.51
C LYS A 20 24.52 3.44 0.71
N SER A 21 24.93 4.48 -0.02
CA SER A 21 24.13 5.70 -0.11
C SER A 21 22.85 5.46 -0.92
N TYR A 22 21.78 6.19 -0.61
CA TYR A 22 20.55 6.13 -1.40
C TYR A 22 20.75 6.57 -2.86
N LYS A 23 21.68 7.50 -3.11
CA LYS A 23 22.07 7.90 -4.47
C LYS A 23 22.65 6.71 -5.26
N THR A 24 23.53 5.93 -4.63
CA THR A 24 24.09 4.71 -5.22
C THR A 24 23.00 3.69 -5.51
N TRP A 25 22.08 3.48 -4.55
CA TRP A 25 20.93 2.60 -4.72
C TRP A 25 20.12 2.93 -5.99
N ARG A 26 19.79 4.21 -6.16
CA ARG A 26 19.04 4.72 -7.32
C ARG A 26 19.82 4.61 -8.62
N ASN A 27 21.06 5.13 -8.66
CA ASN A 27 21.85 5.20 -9.89
C ASN A 27 22.25 3.82 -10.41
N ALA A 28 22.59 2.90 -9.50
CA ALA A 28 23.02 1.56 -9.88
C ALA A 28 21.86 0.58 -10.11
N ARG A 29 20.60 1.03 -9.96
CA ARG A 29 19.39 0.19 -10.01
C ARG A 29 19.54 -1.04 -9.12
N MET A 30 19.94 -0.83 -7.86
CA MET A 30 20.33 -1.91 -6.94
C MET A 30 19.21 -2.92 -6.73
N ALA A 31 17.95 -2.48 -6.59
CA ALA A 31 16.81 -3.39 -6.45
C ALA A 31 16.75 -4.42 -7.59
N ASP A 32 16.88 -3.97 -8.83
CA ASP A 32 16.84 -4.83 -10.01
C ASP A 32 18.04 -5.79 -10.04
N LYS A 33 19.24 -5.30 -9.72
CA LYS A 33 20.46 -6.12 -9.68
C LYS A 33 20.41 -7.20 -8.60
N LEU A 34 19.78 -6.89 -7.47
CA LEU A 34 19.59 -7.82 -6.37
C LEU A 34 18.37 -8.73 -6.56
N GLY A 35 17.59 -8.56 -7.64
CA GLY A 35 16.39 -9.35 -7.90
C GLY A 35 15.22 -9.04 -6.96
N LEU A 36 15.26 -7.91 -6.24
CA LEU A 36 14.24 -7.51 -5.27
C LEU A 36 12.97 -7.08 -5.99
N ARG A 37 11.82 -7.51 -5.48
CA ARG A 37 10.50 -7.11 -5.99
C ARG A 37 9.79 -6.23 -4.96
N PRO A 38 9.27 -5.05 -5.36
CA PRO A 38 8.52 -4.22 -4.43
C PRO A 38 7.13 -4.80 -4.16
N PHE A 39 6.63 -4.61 -2.94
CA PHE A 39 5.23 -4.90 -2.56
C PHE A 39 4.22 -4.01 -3.28
N ASN A 40 4.65 -2.84 -3.73
CA ASN A 40 3.80 -1.80 -4.29
C ASN A 40 4.37 -1.28 -5.63
N PRO A 41 4.37 -2.12 -6.69
CA PRO A 41 4.89 -1.73 -7.99
C PRO A 41 4.15 -0.52 -8.54
N GLY A 42 4.88 0.39 -9.18
CA GLY A 42 4.32 1.62 -9.77
C GLY A 42 4.06 2.77 -8.79
N ARG A 43 4.30 2.58 -7.47
CA ARG A 43 4.23 3.68 -6.50
C ARG A 43 5.48 4.56 -6.55
N ARG A 44 5.33 5.82 -6.09
CA ARG A 44 6.45 6.78 -5.98
C ARG A 44 7.52 6.32 -4.98
N THR A 45 7.09 5.83 -3.82
CA THR A 45 7.95 5.22 -2.80
C THR A 45 7.77 3.72 -2.88
N LEU A 46 8.79 3.03 -3.37
CA LEU A 46 8.79 1.57 -3.45
C LEU A 46 9.18 0.98 -2.09
N LEU A 47 8.43 -0.03 -1.68
CA LEU A 47 8.64 -0.79 -0.46
C LEU A 47 9.00 -2.23 -0.82
N TYR A 48 10.05 -2.75 -0.21
CA TYR A 48 10.60 -4.08 -0.46
C TYR A 48 10.45 -4.94 0.78
N ASP A 49 10.35 -6.27 0.60
CA ASP A 49 10.37 -7.22 1.71
C ASP A 49 11.72 -7.14 2.43
N ARG A 50 11.68 -6.79 3.72
CA ARG A 50 12.88 -6.69 4.55
C ARG A 50 13.68 -8.00 4.51
N ALA A 51 13.02 -9.15 4.55
CA ALA A 51 13.69 -10.44 4.53
C ALA A 51 14.40 -10.71 3.20
N GLN A 52 13.88 -10.20 2.07
CA GLN A 52 14.59 -10.26 0.78
C GLN A 52 15.81 -9.35 0.77
N VAL A 53 15.72 -8.15 1.36
CA VAL A 53 16.87 -7.24 1.47
C VAL A 53 17.96 -7.86 2.35
N GLU A 54 17.60 -8.44 3.50
CA GLU A 54 18.55 -9.12 4.39
C GLU A 54 19.20 -10.33 3.70
N ALA A 55 18.41 -11.17 3.02
CA ALA A 55 18.96 -12.28 2.25
C ALA A 55 19.95 -11.80 1.16
N ALA A 56 19.63 -10.71 0.47
CA ALA A 56 20.52 -10.11 -0.52
C ALA A 56 21.81 -9.55 0.12
N CYS A 57 21.73 -8.97 1.33
CA CYS A 57 22.91 -8.50 2.07
C CYS A 57 23.84 -9.67 2.45
N ASP A 58 23.26 -10.79 2.86
CA ASP A 58 23.99 -11.97 3.31
C ASP A 58 24.46 -12.87 2.17
N GLY A 59 24.13 -12.53 0.91
CA GLY A 59 24.37 -13.40 -0.25
C GLY A 59 23.56 -14.71 -0.23
N ARG A 60 22.46 -14.74 0.53
CA ARG A 60 21.55 -15.88 0.63
C ARG A 60 20.52 -15.86 -0.52
N PRO A 61 19.97 -17.02 -0.91
CA PRO A 61 18.83 -17.07 -1.82
C PRO A 61 17.67 -16.22 -1.30
N LEU A 62 17.02 -15.47 -2.20
CA LEU A 62 15.87 -14.66 -1.83
C LEU A 62 14.69 -15.53 -1.41
N PRO A 63 13.97 -15.17 -0.32
CA PRO A 63 12.68 -15.75 0.02
C PRO A 63 11.71 -15.76 -1.18
N ALA A 64 10.93 -16.83 -1.27
CA ALA A 64 9.98 -17.05 -2.36
C ALA A 64 8.95 -15.91 -2.50
N TRP A 65 8.59 -15.63 -3.75
CA TRP A 65 7.60 -14.64 -4.17
C TRP A 65 6.60 -15.31 -5.14
N PRO A 66 5.29 -14.96 -5.12
CA PRO A 66 4.63 -13.96 -4.30
C PRO A 66 4.51 -14.37 -2.83
N VAL A 67 4.50 -13.36 -1.97
CA VAL A 67 4.25 -13.50 -0.54
C VAL A 67 2.81 -13.10 -0.24
N GLY A 68 2.12 -13.92 0.55
CA GLY A 68 0.75 -13.63 1.00
C GLY A 68 -0.29 -13.67 -0.12
N THR A 69 -0.55 -14.85 -0.67
CA THR A 69 -1.58 -15.04 -1.72
C THR A 69 -3.01 -15.07 -1.17
N THR A 70 -3.17 -15.27 0.13
CA THR A 70 -4.47 -15.25 0.82
C THR A 70 -4.65 -13.91 1.51
N GLN A 71 -5.80 -13.26 1.28
CA GLN A 71 -6.16 -12.02 1.97
C GLN A 71 -6.27 -12.26 3.48
N HIS A 72 -5.61 -11.44 4.28
CA HIS A 72 -5.62 -11.51 5.73
C HIS A 72 -6.08 -10.16 6.34
N PRO A 73 -6.85 -10.15 7.45
CA PRO A 73 -7.29 -8.91 8.10
C PRO A 73 -6.12 -8.02 8.55
N ALA A 74 -4.99 -8.61 8.90
CA ALA A 74 -3.78 -7.88 9.27
C ALA A 74 -2.84 -7.55 8.09
N ASP A 75 -3.30 -7.72 6.84
CA ASP A 75 -2.61 -7.15 5.68
C ASP A 75 -2.61 -5.62 5.79
N LEU A 76 -1.49 -5.01 5.42
CA LEU A 76 -1.35 -3.55 5.41
C LEU A 76 -1.54 -3.02 4.00
N LEU A 77 -2.55 -2.16 3.85
CA LEU A 77 -2.96 -1.56 2.59
C LEU A 77 -2.46 -0.12 2.53
N ASP A 78 -1.69 0.25 1.49
CA ASP A 78 -1.46 1.67 1.20
C ASP A 78 -2.76 2.33 0.70
N GLU A 79 -2.77 3.66 0.53
CA GLU A 79 -3.97 4.37 0.06
C GLU A 79 -4.53 3.87 -1.29
N GLN A 80 -3.67 3.37 -2.19
CA GLN A 80 -4.11 2.85 -3.49
C GLN A 80 -4.63 1.41 -3.35
N ASP A 81 -3.98 0.58 -2.53
CA ASP A 81 -4.47 -0.76 -2.21
C ASP A 81 -5.81 -0.69 -1.47
N ALA A 82 -5.98 0.27 -0.56
CA ALA A 82 -7.25 0.51 0.13
C ALA A 82 -8.33 1.00 -0.84
N ALA A 83 -7.98 1.85 -1.81
CA ALA A 83 -8.93 2.29 -2.83
C ALA A 83 -9.40 1.12 -3.71
N GLU A 84 -8.47 0.27 -4.15
CA GLU A 84 -8.76 -0.96 -4.89
C GLU A 84 -9.64 -1.90 -4.06
N TYR A 85 -9.30 -2.11 -2.80
CA TYR A 85 -10.05 -2.97 -1.88
C TYR A 85 -11.49 -2.49 -1.66
N LEU A 86 -11.69 -1.18 -1.50
CA LEU A 86 -13.01 -0.56 -1.32
C LEU A 86 -13.79 -0.38 -2.63
N GLY A 87 -13.17 -0.57 -3.79
CA GLY A 87 -13.77 -0.27 -5.09
C GLY A 87 -14.05 1.23 -5.31
N VAL A 88 -13.28 2.12 -4.69
CA VAL A 88 -13.41 3.58 -4.83
C VAL A 88 -12.17 4.20 -5.49
N SER A 89 -12.24 5.47 -5.84
CA SER A 89 -11.05 6.15 -6.40
C SER A 89 -10.00 6.44 -5.31
N TYR A 90 -8.72 6.42 -5.70
CA TYR A 90 -7.61 6.85 -4.83
C TYR A 90 -7.84 8.25 -4.23
N ALA A 91 -8.40 9.18 -5.01
CA ALA A 91 -8.74 10.51 -4.52
C ALA A 91 -9.76 10.49 -3.37
N THR A 92 -10.70 9.53 -3.39
CA THR A 92 -11.69 9.35 -2.31
C THR A 92 -11.00 8.90 -1.03
N VAL A 93 -10.17 7.86 -1.07
CA VAL A 93 -9.43 7.38 0.10
C VAL A 93 -8.51 8.47 0.66
N ARG A 94 -7.78 9.16 -0.21
CA ARG A 94 -6.91 10.27 0.18
C ARG A 94 -7.69 11.39 0.87
N HIS A 95 -8.86 11.76 0.35
CA HIS A 95 -9.72 12.77 0.97
C HIS A 95 -10.29 12.29 2.30
N ASP A 96 -10.81 11.07 2.36
CA ASP A 96 -11.36 10.49 3.58
C ASP A 96 -10.31 10.38 4.68
N ARG A 97 -9.06 10.00 4.34
CA ARG A 97 -7.94 10.01 5.28
C ARG A 97 -7.59 11.42 5.74
N ALA A 98 -7.51 12.38 4.83
CA ALA A 98 -7.17 13.78 5.15
C ALA A 98 -8.24 14.49 5.99
N THR A 99 -9.48 14.00 5.94
CA THR A 99 -10.63 14.50 6.73
C THR A 99 -10.95 13.60 7.93
N GLU A 100 -10.04 12.69 8.28
CA GLU A 100 -10.14 11.78 9.44
C GLU A 100 -11.38 10.85 9.41
N ARG A 101 -12.04 10.71 8.25
CA ARG A 101 -13.19 9.81 8.01
C ARG A 101 -12.79 8.33 7.94
N LEU A 102 -11.51 8.04 7.88
CA LEU A 102 -10.93 6.70 7.98
C LEU A 102 -10.18 6.50 9.31
N GLY A 103 -10.50 7.33 10.32
CA GLY A 103 -9.91 7.27 11.66
C GLY A 103 -8.38 7.42 11.67
N ASP A 104 -7.81 7.15 12.85
CA ASP A 104 -6.39 7.32 13.14
C ASP A 104 -5.58 6.00 13.05
N ALA A 105 -6.19 4.92 12.55
CA ALA A 105 -5.57 3.59 12.45
C ALA A 105 -4.44 3.49 11.39
N TRP A 106 -4.00 4.62 10.84
CA TRP A 106 -2.96 4.68 9.82
C TRP A 106 -1.57 4.65 10.43
N THR A 107 -0.73 3.73 9.97
CA THR A 107 0.68 3.63 10.35
C THR A 107 1.62 4.02 9.21
N GLN A 108 2.80 4.57 9.53
CA GLN A 108 3.81 4.92 8.53
C GLN A 108 4.83 3.78 8.39
N ILE A 109 5.02 3.28 7.16
CA ILE A 109 6.01 2.27 6.83
C ILE A 109 6.82 2.76 5.63
N GLY A 110 8.13 2.93 5.82
CA GLY A 110 9.01 3.45 4.78
C GLY A 110 8.58 4.82 4.23
N GLY A 111 7.84 5.62 5.01
CA GLY A 111 7.28 6.91 4.59
C GLY A 111 5.99 6.83 3.78
N VAL A 112 5.33 5.67 3.76
CA VAL A 112 4.01 5.45 3.14
C VAL A 112 3.01 5.09 4.22
N ALA A 113 1.83 5.72 4.17
CA ALA A 113 0.75 5.44 5.09
C ALA A 113 0.04 4.13 4.73
N HIS A 114 -0.19 3.30 5.73
CA HIS A 114 -0.93 2.05 5.59
C HIS A 114 -1.99 1.90 6.66
N ILE A 115 -3.04 1.16 6.34
CA ILE A 115 -4.07 0.73 7.29
C ILE A 115 -4.20 -0.79 7.23
N ARG A 116 -4.54 -1.44 8.35
CA ARG A 116 -4.87 -2.87 8.32
C ARG A 116 -6.19 -3.07 7.59
N ARG A 117 -6.29 -4.15 6.82
CA ARG A 117 -7.53 -4.52 6.12
C ARG A 117 -8.72 -4.64 7.09
N GLY A 118 -8.53 -5.31 8.23
CA GLY A 118 -9.57 -5.50 9.25
C GLY A 118 -10.02 -4.19 9.88
N ASP A 119 -9.09 -3.31 10.24
CA ASP A 119 -9.43 -1.98 10.78
C ASP A 119 -10.23 -1.17 9.73
N LEU A 120 -9.87 -1.29 8.45
CA LEU A 120 -10.60 -0.67 7.36
C LEU A 120 -12.02 -1.25 7.22
N ASP A 121 -12.20 -2.56 7.33
CA ASP A 121 -13.52 -3.21 7.32
C ASP A 121 -14.40 -2.71 8.48
N GLU A 122 -13.85 -2.64 9.69
CA GLU A 122 -14.54 -2.14 10.88
C GLU A 122 -14.97 -0.66 10.71
N LEU A 123 -14.07 0.18 10.21
CA LEU A 123 -14.36 1.59 9.94
C LEU A 123 -15.47 1.76 8.91
N ILE A 124 -15.46 0.96 7.84
CA ILE A 124 -16.51 1.01 6.82
C ILE A 124 -17.85 0.53 7.39
N ALA A 125 -17.85 -0.55 8.18
CA ALA A 125 -19.06 -1.06 8.82
C ALA A 125 -19.64 -0.08 9.84
N ALA A 126 -18.79 0.67 10.56
CA ALA A 126 -19.19 1.68 11.53
C ALA A 126 -19.67 2.99 10.90
N ARG A 127 -19.46 3.21 9.59
CA ARG A 127 -19.95 4.42 8.92
C ARG A 127 -21.47 4.45 9.01
N PRO A 128 -22.08 5.54 9.52
CA PRO A 128 -23.53 5.72 9.43
C PRO A 128 -23.90 5.63 7.95
N GLY A 129 -24.71 4.63 7.62
CA GLY A 129 -24.95 4.21 6.25
C GLY A 129 -25.24 5.42 5.36
N ARG A 130 -24.42 5.60 4.33
CA ARG A 130 -24.80 6.45 3.20
C ARG A 130 -25.98 5.73 2.57
N GLY A 131 -27.19 6.18 2.91
CA GLY A 131 -28.42 5.58 2.42
C GLY A 131 -28.31 5.31 0.91
N VAL A 132 -28.80 4.15 0.50
CA VAL A 132 -29.26 3.91 -0.87
C VAL A 132 -30.07 5.12 -1.35
N GLY A 133 -29.44 6.01 -2.12
CA GLY A 133 -30.06 7.26 -2.58
C GLY A 133 -29.02 8.24 -3.12
N GLY A 134 -29.11 8.74 -4.35
CA GLY A 134 -29.98 8.43 -5.46
C GLY A 134 -29.21 8.75 -6.74
N GLY A 135 -29.44 7.97 -7.78
CA GLY A 135 -28.96 8.31 -9.11
C GLY A 135 -29.36 9.75 -9.42
N ARG A 136 -28.40 10.54 -9.93
CA ARG A 136 -28.68 11.86 -10.50
C ARG A 136 -29.86 11.70 -11.48
N PRO A 137 -31.03 12.34 -11.25
CA PRO A 137 -32.10 12.28 -12.23
C PRO A 137 -31.55 12.83 -13.55
N ARG A 138 -31.57 11.98 -14.57
CA ARG A 138 -31.28 12.37 -15.94
C ARG A 138 -32.37 13.37 -16.32
N SER A 139 -32.02 14.62 -16.52
CA SER A 139 -32.96 15.64 -16.99
C SER A 139 -33.62 15.16 -18.27
N ILE A 140 -34.92 14.88 -18.22
CA ILE A 140 -35.75 14.64 -19.41
C ILE A 140 -35.86 16.01 -20.10
N GLN A 141 -35.19 16.16 -21.24
CA GLN A 141 -35.45 17.29 -22.14
C GLN A 141 -36.89 17.14 -22.65
N ARG A 142 -37.75 18.11 -22.35
CA ARG A 142 -39.03 18.27 -23.04
C ARG A 142 -38.75 18.76 -24.46
N SER A 143 -39.30 18.06 -25.43
CA SER A 143 -39.45 18.53 -26.80
C SER A 143 -40.70 19.42 -26.88
N GLU A 144 -40.54 20.60 -27.48
CA GLU A 144 -41.61 21.31 -28.19
C GLU A 144 -41.22 21.38 -29.67
#